data_AF-A0A9X4NFF7-F1
#
_entry.id   AF-A0A9X4NFF7-F1
#
_cell.length_a   1.000
_cell.length_b   1.000
_cell.length_c   1.000
_cell.angle_alpha   90.00
_cell.angle_beta   90.00
_cell.angle_gamma   90.00
#
_symmetry.space_group_name_H-M   'P 1'
#
loop_
_entity.id
_entity.type
_entity.pdbx_description
1 polymer ?
#
loop_
_entity_poly.entity_id
_entity_poly.type
_entity_poly.pdbx_seq_one_letter_code
_entity_poly.pdbx_strand_id
1 'polypeptide(L)'
;MTITKYTFFSPNGNDFPITSNADGKLYMMLTGMNYEDLRLKHWENPIDTALNRVYTKTSIIIGGRYFELTDHSIVLNPSVTNYIHAVIDLANTVDPVTIVVEKTNKTNSIDINNTSGILKVCFDIVVTSATSIVSSKTPKQVSVLESVVATNVFQSVKKASSTVNGTTGLINYIRIGNVVQVNIRSIPNMSKNVSYNNIIPVGFRPIGGETISLTHASNRLSFREDGSVFPDNNDLTSNDGYYTFMYLTTNPFPDS
;
A
#
# COMPACT_ATOMS: atom_id res chain seq x y z
N MET A 1 31.06 -1.81 30.03
CA MET A 1 29.78 -1.60 29.30
C MET A 1 29.10 -0.40 29.94
N THR A 2 28.71 0.60 29.16
CA THR A 2 28.21 1.88 29.69
C THR A 2 26.76 2.06 29.25
N ILE A 3 25.87 2.41 30.18
CA ILE A 3 24.46 2.71 29.89
C ILE A 3 24.29 4.22 29.86
N THR A 4 23.97 4.77 28.69
CA THR A 4 23.65 6.19 28.50
C THR A 4 22.17 6.44 28.82
N LYS A 5 21.88 7.53 29.54
CA LYS A 5 20.53 7.88 30.02
C LYS A 5 20.15 9.25 29.45
N TYR A 6 18.88 9.41 29.05
CA TYR A 6 18.39 10.64 28.40
C TYR A 6 17.14 11.20 29.09
N THR A 7 16.05 10.44 29.15
CA THR A 7 14.74 10.89 29.66
C THR A 7 14.60 10.77 31.17
N PHE A 8 15.59 11.26 31.91
CA PHE A 8 15.65 11.19 33.39
C PHE A 8 15.88 12.58 33.98
N PHE A 9 15.38 12.79 35.21
CA PHE A 9 15.66 14.01 35.97
C PHE A 9 17.16 14.19 36.16
N SER A 10 17.65 15.42 36.00
CA SER A 10 19.06 15.79 36.03
C SER A 10 19.35 16.64 37.28
N PRO A 11 19.81 16.05 38.40
CA PRO A 11 20.04 16.76 39.66
C PRO A 11 20.96 17.99 39.55
N ASN A 12 21.98 17.90 38.69
CA ASN A 12 22.96 18.96 38.46
C ASN A 12 22.65 19.80 37.21
N GLY A 13 21.53 19.51 36.52
CA GLY A 13 21.12 20.19 35.30
C GLY A 13 21.81 19.71 34.02
N ASN A 14 22.87 18.89 34.11
CA ASN A 14 23.61 18.37 32.95
C ASN A 14 23.99 16.88 33.02
N ASP A 15 23.37 16.09 33.92
CA ASP A 15 23.68 14.67 34.11
C ASP A 15 23.23 13.81 32.92
N PHE A 16 22.10 14.17 32.30
CA PHE A 16 21.45 13.40 31.23
C PHE A 16 21.09 14.30 30.03
N PRO A 17 22.08 14.89 29.34
CA PRO A 17 21.81 15.78 28.21
C PRO A 17 21.19 14.99 27.04
N ILE A 18 20.05 15.46 26.56
CA ILE A 18 19.37 14.89 25.40
C ILE A 18 19.96 15.50 24.14
N THR A 19 20.46 14.67 23.23
CA THR A 19 20.97 15.11 21.92
C THR A 19 19.89 14.95 20.86
N SER A 20 19.97 15.74 19.79
CA SER A 20 19.02 15.62 18.67
C SER A 20 19.07 14.23 18.01
N ASN A 21 20.22 13.54 18.03
CA ASN A 21 20.35 12.16 17.56
C ASN A 21 19.62 11.17 18.48
N ALA A 22 19.66 11.39 19.80
CA ALA A 22 18.93 10.58 20.76
C ALA A 22 17.41 10.75 20.59
N ASP A 23 16.95 12.00 20.43
CA ASP A 23 15.56 12.31 20.14
C ASP A 23 15.10 11.77 18.78
N GLY A 24 15.94 11.86 17.74
CA GLY A 24 15.63 11.27 16.44
C GLY A 24 15.34 9.77 16.55
N LYS A 25 16.18 9.03 17.29
CA LYS A 25 15.95 7.59 17.57
C LYS A 25 14.67 7.37 18.38
N LEU A 26 14.44 8.17 19.41
CA LEU A 26 13.23 8.09 20.22
C LEU A 26 11.97 8.26 19.35
N TYR A 27 11.90 9.31 18.53
CA TYR A 27 10.76 9.55 17.65
C TYR A 27 10.56 8.45 16.62
N MET A 28 11.66 7.90 16.07
CA MET A 28 11.58 6.76 15.16
C MET A 28 10.96 5.53 15.83
N MET A 29 11.40 5.21 17.05
CA MET A 29 10.88 4.08 17.83
C MET A 29 9.41 4.26 18.20
N LEU A 30 9.01 5.46 18.62
CA LEU A 30 7.62 5.75 19.01
C LEU A 30 6.64 5.58 17.85
N THR A 31 7.05 5.90 16.63
CA THR A 31 6.18 5.77 15.45
C THR A 31 6.40 4.46 14.67
N GLY A 32 7.43 3.69 15.02
CA GLY A 32 7.82 2.49 14.29
C GLY A 32 8.27 2.77 12.85
N MET A 33 9.02 3.84 12.59
CA MET A 33 9.54 4.15 11.25
C MET A 33 11.01 3.73 11.10
N ASN A 34 11.38 3.31 9.88
CA ASN A 34 12.77 3.12 9.48
C ASN A 34 13.33 4.39 8.79
N TYR A 35 14.61 4.35 8.40
CA TYR A 35 15.26 5.48 7.72
C TYR A 35 14.72 5.76 6.31
N GLU A 36 14.19 4.75 5.63
CA GLU A 36 13.56 4.90 4.31
C GLU A 36 12.09 5.37 4.37
N ASP A 37 11.52 5.38 5.57
CA ASP A 37 10.14 5.79 5.82
C ASP A 37 10.05 7.29 6.14
N LEU A 38 8.81 7.81 6.14
CA LEU A 38 8.53 9.18 6.50
C LEU A 38 7.22 9.31 7.29
N ARG A 39 7.06 10.45 7.97
CA ARG A 39 5.76 11.01 8.32
C ARG A 39 5.58 12.31 7.58
N LEU A 40 4.41 12.52 6.98
CA LEU A 40 4.12 13.74 6.24
C LEU A 40 2.68 14.15 6.46
N LYS A 41 2.50 15.45 6.68
CA LYS A 41 1.19 16.09 6.75
C LYS A 41 1.22 17.40 5.97
N HIS A 42 0.39 17.46 4.94
CA HIS A 42 -0.06 18.73 4.40
C HIS A 42 -1.15 19.29 5.34
N TRP A 43 -0.87 20.41 5.98
CA TRP A 43 -1.85 21.17 6.77
C TRP A 43 -2.70 22.04 5.84
N GLU A 44 -2.07 22.55 4.79
CA GLU A 44 -2.72 23.16 3.64
C GLU A 44 -2.24 22.43 2.38
N ASN A 45 -3.15 22.27 1.42
CA ASN A 45 -2.82 21.57 0.18
C ASN A 45 -1.73 22.33 -0.59
N PRO A 46 -0.73 21.63 -1.15
CA PRO A 46 0.22 22.25 -2.07
C PRO A 46 -0.47 22.91 -3.26
N ILE A 47 0.12 23.97 -3.78
CA ILE A 47 -0.38 24.71 -4.94
C ILE A 47 0.45 24.37 -6.17
N ASP A 48 -0.22 24.01 -7.25
CA ASP A 48 0.41 23.67 -8.53
C ASP A 48 0.24 24.81 -9.52
N THR A 49 1.34 25.30 -10.12
CA THR A 49 1.32 26.36 -11.13
C THR A 49 2.30 26.02 -12.24
N ALA A 50 1.78 25.68 -13.42
CA ALA A 50 2.57 25.15 -14.54
C ALA A 50 3.44 23.95 -14.09
N LEU A 51 4.77 24.05 -14.23
CA LEU A 51 5.74 23.05 -13.78
C LEU A 51 6.30 23.36 -12.38
N ASN A 52 5.60 24.14 -11.57
CA ASN A 52 6.00 24.44 -10.20
C ASN A 52 4.98 23.86 -9.21
N ARG A 53 5.51 23.39 -8.09
CA ARG A 53 4.71 22.98 -6.93
C ARG A 53 5.19 23.74 -5.71
N VAL A 54 4.25 24.34 -4.99
CA VAL A 54 4.51 25.11 -3.78
C VAL A 54 3.94 24.35 -2.59
N TYR A 55 4.81 23.93 -1.68
CA TYR A 55 4.40 23.38 -0.39
C TYR A 55 4.11 24.53 0.57
N THR A 56 2.83 24.87 0.71
CA THR A 56 2.34 26.00 1.49
C THR A 56 2.54 25.81 2.99
N LYS A 57 2.02 24.71 3.55
CA LYS A 57 2.23 24.29 4.95
C LYS A 57 2.31 22.79 5.05
N THR A 58 3.53 22.26 5.00
CA THR A 58 3.79 20.81 5.04
C THR A 58 4.79 20.47 6.12
N SER A 59 4.42 19.60 7.06
CA SER A 59 5.35 19.06 8.06
C SER A 59 5.83 17.68 7.64
N ILE A 60 7.12 17.42 7.84
CA ILE A 60 7.77 16.16 7.45
C ILE A 60 8.66 15.68 8.61
N ILE A 61 8.63 14.36 8.87
CA ILE A 61 9.59 13.67 9.73
C ILE A 61 10.27 12.58 8.91
N ILE A 62 11.59 12.65 8.81
CA ILE A 62 12.45 11.65 8.15
C ILE A 62 13.64 11.35 9.07
N GLY A 63 13.96 10.07 9.29
CA GLY A 63 15.02 9.67 10.23
C GLY A 63 14.85 10.24 11.64
N GLY A 64 13.60 10.50 12.06
CA GLY A 64 13.25 11.16 13.33
C GLY A 64 13.49 12.68 13.37
N ARG A 65 13.82 13.32 12.24
CA ARG A 65 14.06 14.77 12.14
C ARG A 65 12.82 15.46 11.64
N TYR A 66 12.26 16.34 12.47
CA TYR A 66 11.12 17.17 12.12
C TYR A 66 11.57 18.45 11.40
N PHE A 67 10.90 18.78 10.30
CA PHE A 67 11.04 20.07 9.62
C PHE A 67 9.76 20.42 8.87
N GLU A 68 9.64 21.70 8.50
CA GLU A 68 8.47 22.24 7.81
C GLU A 68 8.88 22.89 6.48
N LEU A 69 8.01 22.72 5.49
CA LEU A 69 8.03 23.47 4.24
C LEU A 69 6.91 24.51 4.30
N THR A 70 7.31 25.78 4.32
CA THR A 70 6.40 26.93 4.34
C THR A 70 6.63 27.76 3.10
N ASP A 71 5.63 27.84 2.23
CA ASP A 71 5.70 28.46 0.90
C ASP A 71 6.94 28.04 0.08
N HIS A 72 7.38 26.79 0.26
CA HIS A 72 8.57 26.26 -0.42
C HIS A 72 8.23 25.84 -1.84
N SER A 73 8.78 26.56 -2.83
CA SER A 73 8.55 26.29 -4.25
C SER A 73 9.65 25.41 -4.84
N ILE A 74 9.23 24.42 -5.64
CA ILE A 74 10.13 23.59 -6.45
C ILE A 74 9.75 23.64 -7.91
N VAL A 75 10.77 23.54 -8.78
CA VAL A 75 10.60 23.43 -10.23
C VAL A 75 10.68 21.95 -10.63
N LEU A 76 9.73 21.51 -11.44
CA LEU A 76 9.61 20.14 -11.90
C LEU A 76 10.11 19.99 -13.34
N ASN A 77 10.59 18.80 -13.67
CA ASN A 77 10.95 18.44 -15.03
C ASN A 77 9.68 18.19 -15.86
N PRO A 78 9.62 18.63 -17.13
CA PRO A 78 8.49 18.39 -18.01
C PRO A 78 8.42 16.94 -18.51
N SER A 79 7.21 16.45 -18.78
CA SER A 79 6.91 15.17 -19.43
C SER A 79 7.55 13.95 -18.78
N VAL A 80 7.67 13.95 -17.45
CA VAL A 80 8.28 12.84 -16.70
C VAL A 80 7.61 12.66 -15.34
N THR A 81 7.87 11.52 -14.71
CA THR A 81 7.64 11.35 -13.28
C THR A 81 8.78 11.97 -12.50
N ASN A 82 8.46 12.96 -11.68
CA ASN A 82 9.36 13.62 -10.75
C ASN A 82 9.24 12.95 -9.37
N TYR A 83 10.38 12.62 -8.78
CA TYR A 83 10.50 12.14 -7.41
C TYR A 83 11.13 13.26 -6.59
N ILE A 84 10.40 13.76 -5.60
CA ILE A 84 10.84 14.88 -4.77
C ILE A 84 11.42 14.31 -3.49
N HIS A 85 12.69 14.58 -3.23
CA HIS A 85 13.42 14.08 -2.08
C HIS A 85 13.75 15.18 -1.10
N ALA A 86 13.64 14.88 0.18
CA ALA A 86 14.33 15.61 1.22
C ALA A 86 15.70 14.97 1.43
N VAL A 87 16.73 15.81 1.48
CA VAL A 87 18.13 15.43 1.68
C VAL A 87 18.57 16.02 3.00
N ILE A 88 18.89 15.15 3.95
CA ILE A 88 19.33 15.53 5.29
C ILE A 88 20.84 15.30 5.39
N ASP A 89 21.58 16.40 5.49
CA ASP A 89 23.02 16.43 5.71
C ASP A 89 23.32 17.14 7.04
N LEU A 90 23.59 16.36 8.09
CA LEU A 90 23.86 16.89 9.43
C LEU A 90 25.24 17.55 9.54
N ALA A 91 26.13 17.39 8.54
CA ALA A 91 27.38 18.14 8.49
C ALA A 91 27.15 19.61 8.10
N ASN A 92 26.05 19.91 7.38
CA ASN A 92 25.62 21.27 7.15
C ASN A 92 24.82 21.78 8.36
N THR A 93 25.50 22.46 9.27
CA THR A 93 24.90 22.97 10.51
C THR A 93 24.03 24.21 10.32
N VAL A 94 24.07 24.84 9.14
CA VAL A 94 23.25 26.03 8.83
C VAL A 94 21.90 25.58 8.27
N ASP A 95 21.93 24.78 7.21
CA ASP A 95 20.74 24.31 6.49
C ASP A 95 20.82 22.79 6.27
N PRO A 96 20.50 21.98 7.29
CA PRO A 96 20.68 20.54 7.23
C PRO A 96 19.71 19.84 6.28
N VAL A 97 18.67 20.53 5.79
CA VAL A 97 17.64 19.95 4.91
C VAL A 97 17.61 20.71 3.60
N THR A 98 17.73 19.98 2.48
CA THR A 98 17.51 20.51 1.13
C THR A 98 16.49 19.65 0.38
N ILE A 99 15.73 20.28 -0.52
CA ILE A 99 14.74 19.58 -1.35
C ILE A 99 15.28 19.48 -2.78
N VAL A 100 15.26 18.27 -3.34
CA VAL A 100 15.74 18.01 -4.71
C VAL A 100 14.67 17.28 -5.51
N VAL A 101 14.69 17.50 -6.83
CA VAL A 101 13.76 16.86 -7.77
C VAL A 101 14.56 15.95 -8.70
N GLU A 102 14.24 14.65 -8.68
CA GLU A 102 14.95 13.63 -9.44
C GLU A 102 14.01 12.84 -10.38
N LYS A 103 14.55 12.28 -11.46
CA LYS A 103 13.77 11.46 -12.43
C LYS A 103 13.58 10.01 -11.98
N THR A 104 14.26 9.60 -10.91
CA THR A 104 14.21 8.25 -10.35
C THR A 104 14.17 8.33 -8.84
N ASN A 105 13.56 7.37 -8.17
CA ASN A 105 13.60 7.32 -6.72
C ASN A 105 15.02 6.96 -6.23
N LYS A 106 15.69 7.89 -5.53
CA LYS A 106 16.99 7.70 -4.85
C LYS A 106 16.87 7.64 -3.32
N THR A 107 15.75 7.17 -2.80
CA THR A 107 15.61 6.91 -1.35
C THR A 107 16.72 5.96 -0.89
N ASN A 108 17.35 6.27 0.24
CA ASN A 108 18.35 5.43 0.90
C ASN A 108 18.00 5.24 2.38
N SER A 109 18.77 4.40 3.07
CA SER A 109 18.52 4.00 4.47
C SER A 109 19.69 4.34 5.39
N ILE A 110 20.39 5.46 5.11
CA ILE A 110 21.58 5.86 5.86
C ILE A 110 21.19 6.26 7.30
N ASP A 111 21.85 5.64 8.28
CA ASP A 111 21.61 5.86 9.72
C ASP A 111 22.28 7.15 10.22
N ILE A 112 21.66 8.29 9.94
CA ILE A 112 22.17 9.61 10.35
C ILE A 112 22.16 9.86 11.87
N ASN A 113 21.56 8.97 12.68
CA ASN A 113 21.53 9.15 14.14
C ASN A 113 22.68 8.41 14.85
N ASN A 114 23.28 7.41 14.22
CA ASN A 114 24.41 6.66 14.78
C ASN A 114 25.69 6.79 13.95
N THR A 115 25.62 7.18 12.68
CA THR A 115 26.78 7.34 11.80
C THR A 115 26.69 8.63 10.98
N SER A 116 27.82 9.00 10.36
CA SER A 116 27.88 10.12 9.41
C SER A 116 27.34 9.68 8.05
N GLY A 117 26.69 10.61 7.35
CA GLY A 117 26.22 10.40 5.98
C GLY A 117 25.06 11.32 5.64
N ILE A 118 24.51 11.14 4.43
CA ILE A 118 23.42 11.95 3.90
C ILE A 118 22.20 11.08 3.66
N LEU A 119 21.17 11.27 4.48
CA LEU A 119 19.89 10.57 4.30
C LEU A 119 19.08 11.25 3.21
N LYS A 120 18.61 10.48 2.24
CA LYS A 120 17.76 10.97 1.16
C LYS A 120 16.49 10.15 1.12
N VAL A 121 15.32 10.79 1.22
CA VAL A 121 14.02 10.10 1.21
C VAL A 121 13.03 10.83 0.32
N CYS A 122 12.37 10.08 -0.56
CA CYS A 122 11.32 10.60 -1.44
C CYS A 122 10.06 10.85 -0.62
N PHE A 123 9.47 12.03 -0.70
CA PHE A 123 8.25 12.38 0.04
C PHE A 123 7.07 12.82 -0.86
N ASP A 124 7.30 13.08 -2.14
CA ASP A 124 6.22 13.32 -3.12
C ASP A 124 6.63 12.76 -4.49
N ILE A 125 5.64 12.28 -5.25
CA ILE A 125 5.81 11.76 -6.61
C ILE A 125 4.84 12.53 -7.50
N VAL A 126 5.37 13.31 -8.44
CA VAL A 126 4.58 14.22 -9.28
C VAL A 126 4.79 13.87 -10.75
N VAL A 127 3.70 13.53 -11.45
CA VAL A 127 3.71 13.30 -12.89
C VAL A 127 3.37 14.59 -13.60
N THR A 128 4.20 14.97 -14.58
CA THR A 128 4.02 16.21 -15.36
C THR A 128 3.77 15.91 -16.84
N SER A 129 3.05 16.82 -17.48
CA SER A 129 3.01 16.98 -18.93
C SER A 129 4.14 17.91 -19.38
N ALA A 130 4.12 18.35 -20.64
CA ALA A 130 5.06 19.34 -21.13
C ALA A 130 4.95 20.71 -20.43
N THR A 131 3.78 21.05 -19.88
CA THR A 131 3.49 22.40 -19.36
C THR A 131 2.83 22.43 -17.98
N SER A 132 2.36 21.30 -17.46
CA SER A 132 1.56 21.25 -16.23
C SER A 132 1.82 20.00 -15.40
N ILE A 133 1.39 20.03 -14.15
CA ILE A 133 1.24 18.84 -13.31
C ILE A 133 -0.01 18.07 -13.74
N VAL A 134 0.09 16.75 -13.85
CA VAL A 134 -0.99 15.82 -14.22
C VAL A 134 -1.54 15.11 -12.98
N SER A 135 -0.65 14.67 -12.10
CA SER A 135 -1.03 14.02 -10.85
C SER A 135 0.10 14.13 -9.83
N SER A 136 -0.26 14.03 -8.55
CA SER A 136 0.70 13.92 -7.45
C SER A 136 0.28 12.81 -6.50
N LYS A 137 1.26 12.21 -5.82
CA LYS A 137 1.04 11.13 -4.87
C LYS A 137 2.15 11.13 -3.83
N THR A 138 1.76 11.28 -2.57
CA THR A 138 2.64 11.01 -1.42
C THR A 138 2.97 9.51 -1.37
N PRO A 139 4.26 9.12 -1.19
CA PRO A 139 4.66 7.76 -0.88
C PRO A 139 3.94 7.24 0.39
N LYS A 140 3.86 5.91 0.52
CA LYS A 140 3.24 5.29 1.69
C LYS A 140 4.03 5.65 2.94
N GLN A 141 3.33 5.99 4.02
CA GLN A 141 3.91 6.17 5.34
C GLN A 141 3.80 4.84 6.09
N VAL A 142 4.92 4.12 6.23
CA VAL A 142 4.93 2.79 6.85
C VAL A 142 5.16 2.91 8.35
N SER A 143 4.41 2.13 9.13
CA SER A 143 4.63 1.90 10.56
C SER A 143 4.89 0.41 10.76
N VAL A 144 6.08 0.06 11.22
CA VAL A 144 6.48 -1.30 11.56
C VAL A 144 6.21 -1.51 13.05
N LEU A 145 5.32 -2.44 13.36
CA LEU A 145 4.88 -2.77 14.71
C LEU A 145 5.04 -4.28 14.91
N GLU A 146 5.50 -4.69 16.09
CA GLU A 146 5.69 -6.11 16.42
C GLU A 146 4.35 -6.80 16.72
N SER A 147 3.49 -6.14 17.51
CA SER A 147 2.17 -6.65 17.88
C SER A 147 1.18 -5.49 18.00
N VAL A 148 -0.07 -5.72 17.59
CA VAL A 148 -1.15 -4.74 17.64
C VAL A 148 -2.34 -5.36 18.37
N VAL A 149 -2.68 -4.77 19.51
CA VAL A 149 -3.93 -5.07 20.23
C VAL A 149 -4.88 -3.92 19.97
N ALA A 150 -5.94 -4.16 19.19
CA ALA A 150 -6.91 -3.15 18.80
C ALA A 150 -8.33 -3.67 18.99
N THR A 151 -9.23 -2.81 19.50
CA THR A 151 -10.64 -3.16 19.68
C THR A 151 -11.38 -3.22 18.34
N ASN A 152 -11.05 -2.33 17.40
CA ASN A 152 -11.60 -2.30 16.06
C ASN A 152 -10.52 -1.86 15.07
N VAL A 153 -10.50 -2.47 13.89
CA VAL A 153 -9.63 -2.08 12.80
C VAL A 153 -10.48 -1.85 11.56
N PHE A 154 -10.51 -0.61 11.07
CA PHE A 154 -11.11 -0.28 9.78
C PHE A 154 -10.03 -0.36 8.72
N GLN A 155 -10.02 -1.46 7.97
CA GLN A 155 -9.07 -1.65 6.88
C GLN A 155 -9.71 -1.24 5.56
N SER A 156 -9.08 -0.30 4.85
CA SER A 156 -9.37 -0.09 3.43
C SER A 156 -8.80 -1.26 2.63
N VAL A 157 -9.66 -2.20 2.26
CA VAL A 157 -9.29 -3.38 1.47
C VAL A 157 -9.56 -3.12 -0.01
N LYS A 158 -8.66 -3.61 -0.88
CA LYS A 158 -8.92 -3.59 -2.32
C LYS A 158 -10.16 -4.45 -2.61
N LYS A 159 -10.98 -3.96 -3.54
CA LYS A 159 -12.13 -4.67 -4.08
C LYS A 159 -11.94 -4.82 -5.59
N ALA A 160 -12.11 -6.03 -6.10
CA ALA A 160 -12.18 -6.30 -7.54
C ALA A 160 -13.45 -7.08 -7.85
N SER A 161 -13.95 -6.91 -9.07
CA SER A 161 -15.06 -7.71 -9.57
C SER A 161 -14.77 -8.20 -10.97
N SER A 162 -15.17 -9.43 -11.26
CA SER A 162 -15.14 -9.98 -12.60
C SER A 162 -16.45 -10.69 -12.90
N THR A 163 -16.94 -10.51 -14.13
CA THR A 163 -18.16 -11.16 -14.61
C THR A 163 -17.77 -12.12 -15.72
N VAL A 164 -18.12 -13.38 -15.55
CA VAL A 164 -18.04 -14.37 -16.63
C VAL A 164 -19.44 -14.54 -17.17
N ASN A 165 -19.62 -14.05 -18.41
CA ASN A 165 -20.89 -14.06 -19.12
C ASN A 165 -20.75 -14.93 -20.39
N GLY A 166 -21.49 -16.03 -20.43
CA GLY A 166 -21.63 -16.88 -21.61
C GLY A 166 -23.09 -16.94 -22.05
N THR A 167 -23.38 -17.57 -23.19
CA THR A 167 -24.71 -17.61 -23.82
C THR A 167 -25.86 -18.05 -22.88
N THR A 168 -25.57 -18.80 -21.81
CA THR A 168 -26.54 -19.26 -20.81
C THR A 168 -26.07 -19.16 -19.35
N GLY A 169 -24.83 -18.70 -19.11
CA GLY A 169 -24.20 -18.68 -17.79
C GLY A 169 -23.78 -17.29 -17.34
N LEU A 170 -24.08 -16.93 -16.10
CA LEU A 170 -23.72 -15.64 -15.51
C LEU A 170 -23.19 -15.81 -14.09
N ILE A 171 -21.87 -15.61 -13.94
CA ILE A 171 -21.16 -15.72 -12.67
C ILE A 171 -20.46 -14.39 -12.36
N ASN A 172 -20.71 -13.84 -11.18
CA ASN A 172 -20.07 -12.62 -10.70
C ASN A 172 -19.13 -12.96 -9.53
N TYR A 173 -17.83 -12.77 -9.74
CA TYR A 173 -16.82 -12.87 -8.70
C TYR A 173 -16.59 -11.50 -8.09
N ILE A 174 -16.64 -11.40 -6.77
CA ILE A 174 -16.32 -10.18 -6.00
C ILE A 174 -15.23 -10.56 -5.02
N ARG A 175 -14.04 -9.98 -5.18
CA ARG A 175 -12.90 -10.19 -4.29
C ARG A 175 -12.74 -8.99 -3.37
N ILE A 176 -12.65 -9.25 -2.06
CA ILE A 176 -12.38 -8.28 -1.01
C ILE A 176 -11.20 -8.83 -0.18
N GLY A 177 -10.03 -8.23 -0.33
CA GLY A 177 -8.80 -8.81 0.25
C GLY A 177 -8.54 -10.22 -0.29
N ASN A 178 -8.48 -11.22 0.60
CA ASN A 178 -8.29 -12.63 0.21
C ASN A 178 -9.60 -13.42 0.14
N VAL A 179 -10.75 -12.81 0.41
CA VAL A 179 -12.06 -13.45 0.31
C VAL A 179 -12.63 -13.20 -1.08
N VAL A 180 -13.09 -14.26 -1.74
CA VAL A 180 -13.84 -14.19 -2.99
C VAL A 180 -15.26 -14.65 -2.71
N GLN A 181 -16.22 -13.77 -2.96
CA GLN A 181 -17.64 -14.11 -3.04
C GLN A 181 -17.99 -14.41 -4.49
N VAL A 182 -18.66 -15.53 -4.74
CA VAL A 182 -19.12 -15.93 -6.07
C VAL A 182 -20.63 -15.92 -6.07
N ASN A 183 -21.22 -15.06 -6.90
CA ASN A 183 -22.66 -14.98 -7.11
C ASN A 183 -23.00 -15.60 -8.45
N ILE A 184 -23.65 -16.75 -8.44
CA ILE A 184 -24.02 -17.49 -9.63
C ILE A 184 -25.50 -17.23 -9.88
N ARG A 185 -25.81 -16.52 -10.97
CA ARG A 185 -27.20 -16.26 -11.37
C ARG A 185 -27.75 -17.38 -12.23
N SER A 186 -26.97 -17.82 -13.21
CA SER A 186 -27.29 -18.98 -14.04
C SER A 186 -26.01 -19.74 -14.40
N ILE A 187 -26.15 -21.03 -14.68
CA ILE A 187 -25.08 -21.91 -15.12
C ILE A 187 -25.43 -22.38 -16.55
N PRO A 188 -24.46 -22.48 -17.47
CA PRO A 188 -24.73 -23.11 -18.77
C PRO A 188 -25.02 -24.60 -18.60
N ASN A 189 -25.48 -25.29 -19.64
CA ASN A 189 -25.58 -26.74 -19.56
C ASN A 189 -24.18 -27.33 -19.41
N MET A 190 -23.91 -27.98 -18.29
CA MET A 190 -22.62 -28.61 -17.99
C MET A 190 -22.81 -30.09 -17.75
N SER A 191 -22.06 -30.91 -18.47
CA SER A 191 -22.11 -32.36 -18.33
C SER A 191 -21.37 -32.80 -17.07
N LYS A 192 -21.92 -33.78 -16.36
CA LYS A 192 -21.26 -34.44 -15.23
C LYS A 192 -19.89 -34.96 -15.65
N ASN A 193 -18.94 -34.93 -14.73
CA ASN A 193 -17.57 -35.39 -14.90
C ASN A 193 -16.78 -34.70 -16.03
N VAL A 194 -17.17 -33.51 -16.47
CA VAL A 194 -16.45 -32.72 -17.47
C VAL A 194 -15.83 -31.49 -16.84
N SER A 195 -14.54 -31.26 -17.09
CA SER A 195 -13.83 -30.06 -16.63
C SER A 195 -14.03 -28.90 -17.61
N TYR A 196 -14.50 -27.76 -17.10
CA TYR A 196 -14.68 -26.52 -17.85
C TYR A 196 -13.56 -25.55 -17.47
N ASN A 197 -12.60 -25.36 -18.37
CA ASN A 197 -11.39 -24.58 -18.09
C ASN A 197 -11.61 -23.07 -18.22
N ASN A 198 -10.79 -22.28 -17.51
CA ASN A 198 -10.78 -20.81 -17.58
C ASN A 198 -12.11 -20.12 -17.20
N ILE A 199 -12.92 -20.78 -16.37
CA ILE A 199 -14.17 -20.21 -15.86
C ILE A 199 -13.91 -19.28 -14.66
N ILE A 200 -12.82 -19.50 -13.92
CA ILE A 200 -12.43 -18.64 -12.81
C ILE A 200 -11.24 -17.76 -13.25
N PRO A 201 -11.43 -16.43 -13.34
CA PRO A 201 -10.37 -15.52 -13.75
C PRO A 201 -9.15 -15.58 -12.81
N VAL A 202 -7.95 -15.38 -13.37
CA VAL A 202 -6.73 -15.22 -12.56
C VAL A 202 -6.91 -14.07 -11.57
N GLY A 203 -6.48 -14.27 -10.33
CA GLY A 203 -6.74 -13.32 -9.24
C GLY A 203 -8.04 -13.60 -8.48
N PHE A 204 -8.85 -14.57 -8.91
CA PHE A 204 -10.06 -15.02 -8.20
C PHE A 204 -10.07 -16.52 -7.92
N ARG A 205 -9.00 -17.26 -8.25
CA ARG A 205 -8.96 -18.72 -8.13
C ARG A 205 -8.81 -19.16 -6.66
N PRO A 206 -9.50 -20.22 -6.22
CA PRO A 206 -9.45 -20.68 -4.82
C PRO A 206 -8.06 -21.20 -4.44
N ILE A 207 -7.78 -21.26 -3.14
CA ILE A 207 -6.60 -21.94 -2.59
C ILE A 207 -6.87 -23.40 -2.25
N GLY A 208 -5.82 -24.22 -2.26
CA GLY A 208 -5.87 -25.58 -1.72
C GLY A 208 -6.40 -26.62 -2.70
N GLY A 209 -6.19 -26.41 -4.01
CA GLY A 209 -6.60 -27.34 -5.06
C GLY A 209 -8.06 -27.20 -5.49
N GLU A 210 -9.02 -27.34 -4.55
CA GLU A 210 -10.46 -27.35 -4.86
C GLU A 210 -11.31 -26.75 -3.74
N THR A 211 -12.31 -25.96 -4.12
CA THR A 211 -13.45 -25.56 -3.29
C THR A 211 -14.73 -26.14 -3.87
N ILE A 212 -15.58 -26.73 -3.03
CA ILE A 212 -16.85 -27.30 -3.45
C ILE A 212 -17.99 -26.35 -3.08
N SER A 213 -18.89 -26.13 -4.04
CA SER A 213 -20.16 -25.46 -3.82
C SER A 213 -21.32 -26.42 -4.05
N LEU A 214 -22.45 -26.14 -3.39
CA LEU A 214 -23.72 -26.81 -3.67
C LEU A 214 -24.59 -25.85 -4.47
N THR A 215 -25.09 -26.32 -5.61
CA THR A 215 -26.01 -25.57 -6.46
C THR A 215 -27.37 -25.38 -5.78
N HIS A 216 -28.22 -24.53 -6.35
CA HIS A 216 -29.59 -24.37 -5.84
C HIS A 216 -30.38 -25.70 -5.82
N ALA A 217 -30.10 -26.60 -6.76
CA ALA A 217 -30.69 -27.95 -6.79
C ALA A 217 -29.87 -28.99 -5.99
N SER A 218 -28.96 -28.55 -5.11
CA SER A 218 -28.09 -29.41 -4.28
C SER A 218 -27.12 -30.32 -5.05
N ASN A 219 -26.80 -29.99 -6.30
CA ASN A 219 -25.75 -30.66 -7.05
C ASN A 219 -24.38 -30.12 -6.65
N ARG A 220 -23.32 -30.93 -6.78
CA ARG A 220 -21.95 -30.53 -6.44
C ARG A 220 -21.28 -29.87 -7.65
N LEU A 221 -20.74 -28.68 -7.42
CA LEU A 221 -19.91 -27.97 -8.39
C LEU A 221 -18.59 -27.55 -7.75
N SER A 222 -17.50 -28.11 -8.29
CA SER A 222 -16.14 -27.90 -7.80
C SER A 222 -15.45 -26.77 -8.55
N PHE A 223 -14.81 -25.87 -7.81
CA PHE A 223 -14.05 -24.72 -8.29
C PHE A 223 -12.58 -24.98 -7.97
N ARG A 224 -11.73 -25.03 -8.99
CA ARG A 224 -10.35 -25.49 -8.83
C ARG A 224 -9.33 -24.37 -8.97
N GLU A 225 -8.18 -24.58 -8.33
CA GLU A 225 -7.08 -23.60 -8.27
C GLU A 225 -6.47 -23.28 -9.66
N ASP A 226 -6.58 -24.20 -10.61
CA ASP A 226 -6.17 -23.99 -12.01
C ASP A 226 -7.14 -23.09 -12.81
N GLY A 227 -8.27 -22.72 -12.20
CA GLY A 227 -9.31 -21.88 -12.78
C GLY A 227 -10.39 -22.65 -13.53
N SER A 228 -10.38 -23.98 -13.46
CA SER A 228 -11.44 -24.83 -13.99
C SER A 228 -12.60 -25.00 -13.00
N VAL A 229 -13.75 -25.36 -13.55
CA VAL A 229 -14.96 -25.72 -12.80
C VAL A 229 -15.43 -27.10 -13.25
N PHE A 230 -15.82 -27.96 -12.30
CA PHE A 230 -16.10 -29.37 -12.54
C PHE A 230 -17.40 -29.82 -11.85
N PRO A 231 -18.44 -30.24 -12.60
CA PRO A 231 -19.62 -30.89 -12.05
C PRO A 231 -19.32 -32.36 -11.76
N ASP A 232 -19.58 -32.82 -10.53
CA ASP A 232 -19.20 -34.16 -10.09
C ASP A 232 -20.24 -35.23 -10.51
N ASN A 233 -21.43 -35.20 -9.91
CA ASN A 233 -22.37 -36.32 -9.97
C ASN A 233 -23.50 -36.17 -10.99
N ASN A 234 -23.93 -34.94 -11.27
CA ASN A 234 -25.12 -34.65 -12.06
C ASN A 234 -24.82 -33.62 -13.15
N ASP A 235 -25.52 -33.74 -14.28
CA ASP A 235 -25.54 -32.70 -15.29
C ASP A 235 -26.17 -31.45 -14.66
N LEU A 236 -25.60 -30.28 -14.95
CA LEU A 236 -26.08 -29.00 -14.46
C LEU A 236 -26.78 -28.25 -15.57
N THR A 237 -27.83 -27.54 -15.19
CA THR A 237 -28.67 -26.73 -16.07
C THR A 237 -28.76 -25.29 -15.54
N SER A 238 -29.42 -24.41 -16.28
CA SER A 238 -29.64 -23.02 -15.81
C SER A 238 -30.33 -22.93 -14.44
N ASN A 239 -31.18 -23.90 -14.08
CA ASN A 239 -31.90 -23.94 -12.80
C ASN A 239 -31.01 -24.31 -11.60
N ASP A 240 -29.80 -24.81 -11.85
CA ASP A 240 -28.76 -25.01 -10.82
C ASP A 240 -28.09 -23.69 -10.41
N GLY A 241 -28.36 -22.59 -11.11
CA GLY A 241 -27.90 -21.25 -10.73
C GLY A 241 -28.56 -20.71 -9.45
N TYR A 242 -28.58 -19.39 -9.30
CA TYR A 242 -29.22 -18.68 -8.17
C TYR A 242 -28.71 -19.04 -6.77
N TYR A 243 -27.39 -19.10 -6.61
CA TYR A 243 -26.77 -19.29 -5.30
C TYR A 243 -25.50 -18.45 -5.14
N THR A 244 -25.03 -18.35 -3.90
CA THR A 244 -23.82 -17.63 -3.54
C THR A 244 -23.01 -18.43 -2.56
N PHE A 245 -21.69 -18.41 -2.72
CA PHE A 245 -20.77 -19.00 -1.78
C PHE A 245 -19.47 -18.19 -1.74
N MET A 246 -18.59 -18.53 -0.81
CA MET A 246 -17.33 -17.83 -0.60
C MET A 246 -16.17 -18.80 -0.46
N TYR A 247 -14.98 -18.36 -0.87
CA TYR A 247 -13.73 -19.06 -0.61
C TYR A 247 -12.56 -18.07 -0.49
N LEU A 248 -11.41 -18.60 -0.11
CA LEU A 248 -10.17 -17.84 0.00
C LEU A 248 -9.31 -17.97 -1.26
N THR A 249 -8.59 -16.91 -1.60
CA THR A 249 -7.59 -16.88 -2.67
C THR A 249 -6.27 -16.29 -2.17
N THR A 250 -5.14 -16.83 -2.64
CA THR A 250 -3.79 -16.28 -2.47
C THR A 250 -3.22 -15.75 -3.77
N ASN A 251 -3.99 -15.79 -4.87
CA ASN A 251 -3.54 -15.21 -6.13
C ASN A 251 -3.23 -13.71 -5.93
N PRO A 252 -2.27 -13.16 -6.70
CA PRO A 252 -2.08 -11.71 -6.77
C PRO A 252 -3.41 -10.99 -6.99
N PHE A 253 -3.59 -9.84 -6.33
CA PHE A 253 -4.80 -9.05 -6.52
C PHE A 253 -4.86 -8.61 -7.99
N PRO A 254 -5.99 -8.74 -8.70
CA PRO A 254 -6.10 -8.26 -10.08
C PRO A 254 -5.73 -6.78 -10.14
N ASP A 255 -4.86 -6.40 -11.07
CA ASP A 255 -4.55 -4.99 -11.29
C ASP A 255 -5.84 -4.27 -11.74
N SER A 256 -6.09 -3.10 -11.13
CA SER A 256 -7.19 -2.21 -11.46
C SER A 256 -6.89 -1.39 -12.71
#